data_AF-A0A7I9Z9E0-F1
#
_entry.id   AF-A0A7I9Z9E0-F1
#
_cell.length_a   1.000
_cell.length_b   1.000
_cell.length_c   1.000
_cell.angle_alpha   90.00
_cell.angle_beta   90.00
_cell.angle_gamma   90.00
#
_symmetry.space_group_name_H-M   'P 1'
#
loop_
_entity.id
_entity.type
_entity.pdbx_description
1 polymer ?
#
loop_
_entity_poly.entity_id
_entity_poly.type
_entity_poly.pdbx_seq_one_letter_code
_entity_poly.pdbx_strand_id
1 'polypeptide(L)' 'MVPKLLVGVAGVAIVLGASGWTAASASTDPNPFSHLSCACKESDPPGGPAQRDKISKGIQHGLSASQPVAQ' A
#
# COMPACT_ATOMS: atom_id res chain seq x y z
N MET A 1 14.51 28.17 56.81
CA MET A 1 13.66 27.05 56.34
C MET A 1 12.74 27.59 55.27
N VAL A 2 12.98 27.25 54.00
CA VAL A 2 12.21 27.72 52.83
C VAL A 2 11.30 26.57 52.39
N PRO A 3 9.97 26.74 52.27
CA PRO A 3 9.07 25.63 52.01
C PRO A 3 9.17 25.21 50.55
N LYS A 4 9.49 23.93 50.38
CA LYS A 4 9.69 23.19 49.13
C LYS A 4 8.31 22.82 48.54
N LEU A 5 7.52 23.82 48.15
CA LEU A 5 6.12 23.63 47.74
C LEU A 5 5.73 24.32 46.41
N LEU A 6 6.68 24.73 45.57
CA LEU A 6 6.39 25.28 44.23
C LEU A 6 7.15 24.56 43.10
N VAL A 7 7.50 23.29 43.29
CA VAL A 7 7.93 22.39 42.20
C VAL A 7 6.90 21.26 42.18
N GLY A 8 5.79 21.46 41.48
CA GLY A 8 4.73 20.44 41.42
C GLY A 8 3.53 20.79 40.57
N VAL A 9 3.26 22.09 40.34
CA VAL A 9 2.06 22.54 39.61
C VAL A 9 2.37 23.09 38.21
N ALA A 10 3.60 22.96 37.72
CA ALA A 10 3.99 23.32 36.34
C ALA A 10 4.21 22.11 35.41
N GLY A 11 3.83 20.91 35.84
CA GLY A 11 4.11 19.66 35.13
C GLY A 11 2.93 19.00 34.40
N VAL A 12 1.75 19.63 34.37
CA VAL A 12 0.52 19.01 33.82
C VAL A 12 -0.28 20.02 32.98
N ALA A 13 0.35 20.61 31.94
CA ALA A 13 -0.41 21.49 31.03
C ALA A 13 0.04 21.47 29.55
N ILE A 14 1.08 20.72 29.15
CA ILE A 14 1.59 20.76 27.76
C ILE A 14 1.36 19.45 27.00
N VAL A 15 0.23 18.78 27.24
CA VAL A 15 -0.16 17.57 26.46
C VAL A 15 -1.22 17.87 25.39
N LEU A 16 -1.72 19.11 25.27
CA LEU A 16 -2.90 19.41 24.43
C LEU A 16 -2.63 20.44 23.33
N GLY A 17 -1.52 20.31 22.61
CA GLY A 17 -1.12 21.25 21.55
C GLY A 17 -0.95 20.67 20.14
N ALA A 18 -1.34 19.42 19.89
CA ALA A 18 -1.24 18.81 18.56
C ALA A 18 -2.62 18.67 17.90
N SER A 19 -3.29 19.80 17.67
CA SER A 19 -4.54 19.89 16.89
C SER A 19 -4.30 20.75 15.66
N GLY A 20 -4.37 20.28 14.41
CA GLY A 20 -4.60 18.95 13.90
C GLY A 20 -4.33 19.01 12.40
N TRP A 21 -3.47 18.15 11.89
CA TRP A 21 -3.55 17.79 10.48
C TRP A 21 -4.60 16.71 10.38
N THR A 22 -5.87 17.10 10.26
CA THR A 22 -6.86 16.22 9.64
C THR A 22 -6.53 16.20 8.15
N ALA A 23 -5.51 15.44 7.77
CA ALA A 23 -5.45 14.93 6.41
C ALA A 23 -6.77 14.17 6.23
N ALA A 24 -7.62 14.61 5.31
CA ALA A 24 -8.77 13.82 4.93
C ALA A 24 -8.26 12.43 4.59
N SER A 25 -8.80 11.41 5.25
CA SER A 25 -8.50 10.03 4.87
C SER A 25 -8.95 9.88 3.42
N ALA A 26 -8.00 9.89 2.49
CA ALA A 26 -8.27 9.41 1.15
C ALA A 26 -8.74 7.98 1.34
N SER A 27 -10.02 7.72 1.07
CA SER A 27 -10.48 6.35 0.91
C SER A 27 -9.76 5.86 -0.33
N THR A 28 -8.61 5.21 -0.12
CA THR A 28 -7.93 4.48 -1.18
C THR A 28 -8.83 3.30 -1.44
N ASP A 29 -9.59 3.36 -2.51
CA ASP A 29 -10.27 2.18 -3.02
C ASP A 29 -9.21 1.06 -3.10
N PRO A 30 -9.40 -0.06 -2.39
CA PRO A 30 -8.35 -1.07 -2.24
C PRO A 30 -8.02 -1.74 -3.57
N ASN A 31 -8.86 -1.59 -4.60
CA ASN A 31 -8.61 -2.08 -5.94
C ASN A 31 -9.21 -1.14 -7.02
N PRO A 32 -8.51 -0.06 -7.39
CA PRO A 32 -9.02 0.97 -8.33
C PRO A 32 -9.27 0.42 -9.74
N PHE A 33 -8.89 -0.84 -9.98
CA PHE A 33 -9.04 -1.55 -11.23
C PHE A 33 -10.19 -2.55 -11.24
N SER A 34 -11.02 -2.61 -10.18
CA SER A 34 -12.13 -3.57 -10.06
C SER A 34 -13.14 -3.53 -11.22
N HIS A 35 -13.23 -2.41 -11.92
CA HIS A 35 -14.14 -2.23 -13.06
C HIS A 35 -13.50 -2.56 -14.42
N LEU A 36 -12.22 -2.96 -14.46
CA LEU A 36 -11.57 -3.36 -15.70
C LEU A 36 -11.94 -4.80 -16.05
N SER A 37 -12.35 -5.00 -17.30
CA SER A 37 -12.63 -6.32 -17.87
C SER A 37 -12.17 -6.39 -19.31
N CYS A 38 -11.84 -7.59 -19.77
CA CYS A 38 -11.53 -7.85 -21.16
C CYS A 38 -12.84 -7.89 -21.96
N ALA A 39 -13.09 -6.86 -22.77
CA ALA A 39 -14.22 -6.82 -23.71
C ALA A 39 -13.81 -7.23 -25.13
N CYS A 40 -12.52 -7.35 -25.40
CA CYS A 40 -12.01 -7.72 -26.71
C CYS A 40 -12.17 -9.22 -26.96
N LYS A 41 -12.43 -9.58 -28.22
CA LYS A 41 -12.33 -10.97 -28.64
C LYS A 41 -10.87 -11.40 -28.58
N GLU A 42 -10.58 -12.38 -27.73
CA GLU A 42 -9.25 -12.97 -27.66
C GLU A 42 -8.88 -13.56 -29.03
N SER A 43 -7.73 -13.14 -29.55
CA SER A 43 -7.17 -13.64 -30.80
C SER A 43 -5.73 -14.03 -30.55
N ASP A 44 -5.23 -15.01 -31.29
CA ASP A 44 -3.83 -15.36 -31.18
C ASP A 44 -2.95 -14.15 -31.53
N PRO A 45 -1.95 -13.82 -30.70
CA PRO A 45 -1.03 -12.77 -31.04
C PRO A 45 -0.28 -13.16 -32.32
N PRO A 46 0.29 -12.16 -33.01
CA PRO A 46 1.21 -12.41 -34.12
C PRO A 46 2.24 -13.46 -33.67
N GLY A 47 2.38 -14.55 -34.44
CA GLY A 47 3.26 -15.69 -34.13
C GLY A 47 2.62 -16.89 -33.40
N GLY A 48 1.30 -16.84 -33.15
CA GLY A 48 0.49 -18.02 -32.84
C GLY A 48 0.67 -18.61 -31.43
N PRO A 49 0.19 -19.84 -31.19
CA PRO A 49 0.08 -20.41 -29.85
C PRO A 49 1.43 -20.67 -29.18
N ALA A 50 2.46 -21.02 -29.97
CA ALA A 50 3.81 -21.23 -29.45
C ALA A 50 4.41 -19.93 -28.88
N GLN A 51 4.12 -18.78 -29.49
CA GLN A 51 4.54 -17.49 -28.95
C GLN A 51 3.79 -17.16 -27.66
N ARG A 52 2.49 -17.48 -27.58
CA ARG A 52 1.72 -17.33 -26.32
C ARG A 52 2.31 -18.14 -25.18
N ASP A 53 2.67 -19.40 -25.43
CA ASP A 53 3.27 -20.28 -24.41
C ASP A 53 4.57 -19.69 -23.87
N LYS A 54 5.44 -19.17 -24.75
CA LYS A 54 6.69 -18.52 -24.36
C LYS A 54 6.45 -17.29 -23.49
N ILE A 55 5.49 -16.44 -23.84
CA ILE A 55 5.12 -15.25 -23.06
C ILE A 55 4.60 -15.67 -21.69
N SER A 56 3.68 -16.63 -21.64
CA SER A 56 3.11 -17.16 -20.39
C SER A 56 4.20 -17.70 -19.45
N LYS A 57 5.11 -18.53 -19.98
CA LYS A 57 6.25 -19.06 -19.22
C LYS A 57 7.18 -17.97 -18.72
N GLY A 58 7.47 -16.95 -19.54
CA GLY A 58 8.31 -15.83 -19.14
C GLY A 58 7.71 -15.02 -17.98
N ILE A 59 6.40 -14.75 -18.04
CA ILE A 59 5.68 -14.06 -16.96
C ILE A 59 5.71 -14.90 -15.67
N GLN A 60 5.36 -16.18 -15.75
CA GLN A 60 5.39 -17.06 -14.57
C GLN A 60 6.79 -17.14 -13.95
N HIS A 61 7.83 -17.28 -14.76
CA HIS A 61 9.20 -17.30 -14.28
C HIS A 61 9.59 -15.99 -13.58
N GLY A 62 9.26 -14.83 -14.17
CA GLY A 62 9.54 -13.53 -13.57
C GLY A 62 8.80 -13.31 -12.25
N LEU A 63 7.54 -13.73 -12.18
CA LEU A 63 6.75 -13.68 -10.95
C LEU A 63 7.37 -14.57 -9.87
N SER A 64 7.71 -15.83 -10.19
CA SER A 64 8.36 -16.76 -9.27
C SER A 64 9.72 -16.28 -8.77
N ALA A 65 10.50 -15.59 -9.60
CA ALA A 65 11.78 -15.02 -9.20
C ALA A 65 11.63 -13.81 -8.25
N SER A 66 10.50 -13.10 -8.32
CA SER A 66 10.24 -11.88 -7.54
C SER A 66 9.50 -12.13 -6.22
N GLN A 67 8.99 -13.34 -5.98
CA GLN A 67 8.32 -13.65 -4.72
C GLN A 67 9.37 -13.68 -3.61
N PRO A 68 9.23 -12.88 -2.53
CA PRO A 68 9.96 -13.21 -1.32
C PRO A 68 9.47 -14.60 -0.91
N VAL A 69 10.40 -15.54 -0.69
CA VAL A 69 10.06 -16.78 0.00
C VAL A 69 9.34 -16.37 1.28
N ALA A 70 8.05 -16.70 1.37
CA ALA A 70 7.35 -16.57 2.64
C ALA A 70 8.06 -17.54 3.60
N GLN A 71 8.86 -17.00 4.51
CA GLN A 71 9.36 -17.71 5.69
C GLN A 71 8.29 -17.74 6.76
#